data_AF-A0AA95S847-F1
#
_entry.id   AF-A0AA95S847-F1
#
_cell.length_a   1.000
_cell.length_b   1.000
_cell.length_c   1.000
_cell.angle_alpha   90.00
_cell.angle_beta   90.00
_cell.angle_gamma   90.00
#
_symmetry.space_group_name_H-M   'P 1'
#
loop_
_entity.id
_entity.type
_entity.pdbx_description
1 polymer ?
#
loop_
_entity_poly.entity_id
_entity_poly.type
_entity_poly.pdbx_seq_one_letter_code
_entity_poly.pdbx_strand_id
1 'polypeptide(L)' 'MANQSESKKISVNSTISLKGIVKAIFNDTVHVQIGGKIIPIPASDFLIEKPSK' A
#
# COMPACT_ATOMS: atom_id res chain seq x y z
N MET A 1 -5.34 28.80 12.86
CA MET A 1 -6.21 27.76 12.27
C MET A 1 -5.64 26.41 12.64
N ALA A 2 -6.19 25.77 13.67
CA ALA A 2 -5.72 24.47 14.13
C ALA A 2 -6.24 23.39 13.16
N ASN A 3 -5.34 22.69 12.49
CA ASN A 3 -5.67 21.46 11.77
C ASN A 3 -6.11 20.42 12.81
N GLN A 4 -7.41 20.38 13.09
CA GLN A 4 -8.03 19.20 13.68
C GLN A 4 -7.77 18.06 12.70
N SER A 5 -6.68 17.34 12.97
CA SER A 5 -6.49 16.01 12.46
C SER A 5 -7.56 15.20 13.17
N GLU A 6 -8.77 15.17 12.62
CA GLU A 6 -9.76 14.18 12.99
C GLU A 6 -9.02 12.86 13.00
N SER A 7 -8.82 12.29 14.19
CA SER A 7 -8.24 10.96 14.26
C SER A 7 -9.26 10.08 13.56
N LYS A 8 -8.95 9.66 12.34
CA LYS A 8 -9.75 8.65 11.66
C LYS A 8 -9.78 7.47 12.62
N LYS A 9 -10.91 7.27 13.30
CA LYS A 9 -11.09 6.20 14.27
C LYS A 9 -11.03 4.89 13.49
N ILE A 10 -9.83 4.31 13.38
CA ILE A 10 -9.64 2.99 12.81
C ILE A 10 -10.10 2.00 13.87
N SER A 11 -11.08 1.18 13.54
CA SER A 11 -11.51 0.06 14.38
C SER A 11 -10.87 -1.24 13.91
N VAL A 12 -10.75 -2.21 14.82
CA VAL A 12 -10.37 -3.57 14.44
C VAL A 12 -11.33 -4.09 13.37
N ASN A 13 -10.80 -4.74 12.33
CA ASN A 13 -11.53 -5.22 11.16
C ASN A 13 -12.12 -4.15 10.22
N SER A 14 -11.74 -2.88 10.38
CA SER A 14 -12.10 -1.86 9.38
C SER A 14 -11.23 -1.98 8.13
N THR A 15 -11.87 -1.85 6.96
CA THR A 15 -11.16 -1.69 5.69
C THR A 15 -10.66 -0.26 5.56
N ILE A 16 -9.36 -0.11 5.29
CA ILE A 16 -8.71 1.18 5.11
C ILE A 16 -7.85 1.17 3.85
N SER A 17 -7.73 2.33 3.21
CA SER A 17 -6.86 2.53 2.03
C SER A 17 -5.67 3.39 2.42
N LEU A 18 -4.46 2.90 2.12
CA LEU A 18 -3.20 3.59 2.40
C LEU A 18 -2.49 3.90 1.09
N LYS A 19 -1.75 5.02 1.08
CA LYS A 19 -0.83 5.33 -0.01
C LYS A 19 0.48 4.55 0.23
N GLY A 20 0.91 3.80 -0.78
CA GLY A 20 2.18 3.10 -0.79
C GLY A 20 2.97 3.41 -2.06
N ILE A 21 4.29 3.18 -2.02
CA ILE A 21 5.18 3.35 -3.17
C ILE A 21 5.79 1.99 -3.51
N VAL A 22 5.64 1.53 -4.75
CA VAL A 22 6.33 0.31 -5.22
C VAL A 22 7.83 0.59 -5.28
N LYS A 23 8.62 -0.18 -4.52
CA LYS A 23 10.08 -0.07 -4.50
C LYS A 23 10.78 -1.16 -5.29
N ALA A 24 10.19 -2.35 -5.35
CA ALA A 24 10.69 -3.46 -6.14
C ALA A 24 9.53 -4.39 -6.55
N ILE A 25 9.71 -5.07 -7.68
CA ILE A 25 8.82 -6.11 -8.17
C ILE A 25 9.68 -7.35 -8.39
N PHE A 26 9.31 -8.43 -7.72
CA PHE A 26 9.88 -9.77 -7.90
C PHE A 26 8.83 -10.67 -8.55
N ASN A 27 9.21 -11.89 -8.92
CA ASN A 27 8.32 -12.80 -9.65
C ASN A 27 7.02 -13.12 -8.89
N ASP A 28 7.09 -13.24 -7.57
CA ASP A 28 5.99 -13.68 -6.71
C ASP A 28 5.45 -12.58 -5.78
N THR A 29 6.19 -11.49 -5.61
CA THR A 29 5.90 -10.44 -4.63
C THR A 29 6.23 -9.04 -5.14
N VAL A 30 5.43 -8.07 -4.71
CA VAL A 30 5.66 -6.64 -4.91
C VAL A 30 5.98 -6.02 -3.55
N HIS A 31 7.12 -5.34 -3.48
CA HIS A 31 7.57 -4.69 -2.26
C HIS A 31 7.09 -3.24 -2.25
N VAL A 32 6.12 -2.95 -1.38
CA VAL A 32 5.49 -1.62 -1.27
C VAL A 32 5.94 -0.93 0.02
N GLN A 33 6.47 0.29 -0.10
CA GLN A 33 6.82 1.11 1.06
C GLN A 33 5.59 1.85 1.58
N ILE A 34 5.25 1.63 2.86
CA ILE A 34 4.14 2.29 3.57
C ILE A 34 4.69 2.82 4.90
N GLY A 35 4.57 4.13 5.13
CA GLY A 35 4.98 4.77 6.40
C GLY A 35 6.46 4.54 6.80
N GLY A 36 7.34 4.30 5.83
CA GLY A 36 8.77 4.05 6.06
C GLY A 36 9.17 2.56 6.11
N LYS A 37 8.22 1.63 6.19
CA LYS A 37 8.48 0.18 6.15
C LYS A 37 8.21 -0.39 4.77
N ILE A 38 8.92 -1.46 4.39
CA ILE A 38 8.66 -2.23 3.16
C ILE A 38 7.77 -3.42 3.53
N ILE A 39 6.64 -3.54 2.85
CA ILE A 39 5.67 -4.62 3.00
C ILE A 39 5.66 -5.44 1.70
N PRO A 40 6.06 -6.72 1.72
CA PRO A 40 5.91 -7.61 0.58
C PRO A 40 4.44 -8.03 0.46
N ILE A 41 3.85 -7.81 -0.71
CA ILE A 41 2.48 -8.21 -1.02
C ILE A 41 2.55 -9.17 -2.22
N PRO A 42 1.81 -10.30 -2.21
CA PRO A 42 1.79 -11.23 -3.33
C PRO A 42 1.50 -10.54 -4.66
N ALA A 43 2.27 -10.87 -5.70
CA ALA A 43 2.10 -10.26 -7.02
C ALA A 43 0.71 -10.55 -7.61
N SER A 44 0.06 -11.65 -7.20
CA SER A 44 -1.31 -12.00 -7.58
C SER A 44 -2.38 -11.02 -7.11
N ASP A 45 -2.12 -10.28 -6.03
CA ASP A 45 -3.05 -9.27 -5.51
C ASP A 45 -3.02 -7.98 -6.34
N PHE A 46 -2.06 -7.85 -7.25
CA PHE A 46 -1.97 -6.73 -8.17
C PHE A 46 -2.37 -7.19 -9.57
N LEU A 47 -3.32 -6.47 -10.16
CA LEU A 47 -3.51 -6.47 -11.61
C LEU A 47 -2.33 -5.69 -12.21
N ILE A 48 -1.16 -6.32 -12.26
CA ILE A 48 0.02 -5.75 -12.90
C ILE A 48 -0.30 -5.71 -14.39
N GLU A 49 -0.77 -4.55 -14.87
CA GLU A 49 -0.81 -4.27 -16.30
C GLU A 49 0.64 -4.42 -16.78
N LYS A 50 0.92 -5.49 -17.53
CA LYS A 50 2.23 -5.68 -18.15
C LYS A 50 2.53 -4.38 -18.91
N PRO A 51 3.73 -3.79 -18.75
CA PRO A 51 4.09 -2.63 -19.55
C PRO A 51 4.04 -3.05 -21.02
N SER A 52 3.07 -2.49 -21.76
CA SER A 52 3.00 -2.62 -23.21
C SER A 52 4.31 -2.05 -23.76
N LYS A 53 5.05 -2.89 -24.48
CA LYS A 53 6.26 -2.54 -25.21
C LYS A 53 6.04 -1.39 -26.19
#